data_AF-A0A8D2ZKT6-F1
#
_entry.id   AF-A0A8D2ZKT6-F1
#
_cell.length_a   1.000
_cell.length_b   1.000
_cell.length_c   1.000
_cell.angle_alpha   90.00
_cell.angle_beta   90.00
_cell.angle_gamma   90.00
#
_symmetry.space_group_name_H-M   'P 1'
#
loop_
_entity.id
_entity.type
_entity.pdbx_description
1 polymer ?
#
loop_
_entity_poly.entity_id
_entity_poly.type
_entity_poly.pdbx_seq_one_letter_code
_entity_poly.pdbx_strand_id
1 'polypeptide(L)' 'LIYKLRFTLMYYLFSNCQFVICCSMANKSVYDFSAETLEGQLVPLSKYRGMVLLIVNVATF' A
#
# COMPACT_ATOMS: atom_id res chain seq x y z
N LEU A 1 29.89 -3.41 -18.80
CA LEU A 1 29.53 -4.80 -18.42
C LEU A 1 29.08 -4.91 -16.96
N ILE A 2 29.85 -4.34 -16.02
CA ILE A 2 29.58 -4.34 -14.57
C ILE A 2 28.21 -3.76 -14.16
N TYR A 3 27.77 -2.68 -14.79
CA TYR A 3 26.47 -2.05 -14.52
C TYR A 3 25.28 -2.92 -14.95
N LYS A 4 25.45 -3.68 -16.04
CA LYS A 4 24.44 -4.63 -16.53
C LYS A 4 24.30 -5.81 -15.55
N LEU A 5 25.42 -6.26 -14.98
CA LEU A 5 25.43 -7.32 -13.95
C LEU A 5 24.79 -6.86 -12.63
N ARG A 6 25.08 -5.63 -12.16
CA ARG A 6 24.43 -5.05 -10.96
C ARG A 6 22.92 -4.89 -11.15
N PHE A 7 22.49 -4.48 -12.35
CA PHE A 7 21.07 -4.34 -12.68
C PHE A 7 20.35 -5.70 -12.74
N THR A 8 20.96 -6.71 -13.38
CA THR A 8 20.43 -8.08 -13.41
C THR A 8 20.37 -8.71 -12.01
N LEU A 9 21.38 -8.48 -11.16
CA LEU A 9 21.41 -8.99 -9.79
C LEU A 9 20.31 -8.34 -8.92
N MET A 10 20.07 -7.05 -9.09
CA MET A 10 19.00 -6.32 -8.39
C MET A 10 17.61 -6.85 -8.80
N TYR A 11 17.40 -7.15 -10.09
CA TYR A 11 16.17 -7.78 -10.58
C TYR A 11 15.99 -9.22 -10.06
N TYR A 12 17.07 -9.99 -9.95
CA TYR A 12 17.01 -11.36 -9.42
C TYR A 12 16.71 -11.41 -7.92
N LEU A 13 17.26 -10.47 -7.14
CA LEU A 13 16.92 -10.28 -5.72
C LEU A 13 15.46 -9.83 -5.55
N PHE A 14 14.98 -8.93 -6.42
CA PHE A 14 13.58 -8.51 -6.41
C PHE A 14 12.61 -9.64 -6.81
N SER A 15 13.03 -10.50 -7.74
CA SER A 15 12.23 -11.66 -8.20
C SER A 15 12.14 -12.80 -7.19
N ASN A 16 13.07 -12.91 -6.23
CA ASN A 16 13.06 -13.93 -5.16
C ASN A 16 12.59 -13.38 -3.81
N CYS A 17 12.37 -12.06 -3.69
CA CYS A 17 11.37 -11.55 -2.76
C CYS A 17 10.01 -12.00 -3.30
N GLN A 18 9.72 -13.27 -3.05
CA GLN A 18 8.37 -13.77 -2.92
C GLN A 18 7.61 -12.71 -2.15
N PHE A 19 6.78 -11.93 -2.85
CA PHE A 19 5.34 -12.07 -2.75
C PHE A 19 4.92 -12.76 -1.45
N VAL A 20 5.33 -12.18 -0.32
CA VAL A 20 4.62 -12.29 0.93
C VAL A 20 3.34 -11.53 0.65
N ILE A 21 2.44 -12.15 -0.10
CA ILE A 21 1.03 -11.87 0.07
C ILE A 21 0.72 -12.41 1.48
N CYS A 22 1.05 -11.58 2.46
CA CYS A 22 0.38 -11.49 3.75
C CYS A 22 -1.03 -10.90 3.53
N CYS A 23 -1.74 -11.40 2.52
CA CYS A 23 -3.15 -11.20 2.41
C CYS A 23 -3.77 -12.57 2.58
N SER A 24 -3.73 -13.05 3.83
CA SER A 24 -4.98 -13.52 4.40
C SER A 24 -5.98 -12.42 4.07
N MET A 25 -6.76 -12.62 3.01
CA MET A 25 -7.99 -11.87 2.78
C MET A 25 -8.97 -12.31 3.87
N ALA A 26 -8.58 -12.11 5.13
CA ALA A 26 -9.49 -12.00 6.22
C ALA A 26 -10.52 -10.95 5.80
N ASN A 27 -11.76 -11.12 6.22
CA ASN A 27 -12.82 -10.13 6.09
C ASN A 27 -12.32 -8.79 6.68
N LYS A 28 -11.63 -7.97 5.88
CA LYS A 28 -11.10 -6.68 6.30
C LYS A 28 -12.11 -5.63 5.90
N SER A 29 -12.58 -4.91 6.89
CA SER A 29 -13.42 -3.75 6.68
C SER A 29 -12.59 -2.59 6.16
N VAL A 30 -13.22 -1.64 5.46
CA VAL A 30 -12.61 -0.36 5.11
C VAL A 30 -12.04 0.36 6.35
N TYR A 31 -12.62 0.12 7.53
CA TYR A 31 -12.19 0.67 8.81
C TYR A 31 -10.87 0.09 9.35
N ASP A 32 -10.37 -1.01 8.79
CA ASP A 32 -9.11 -1.64 9.23
C ASP A 32 -7.88 -1.02 8.55
N PHE A 33 -8.10 -0.08 7.61
CA PHE A 33 -7.05 0.61 6.88
C PHE A 33 -6.71 1.96 7.52
N SER A 34 -5.53 2.49 7.18
CA SER A 34 -5.13 3.86 7.49
C SER A 34 -4.84 4.59 6.19
N ALA A 35 -5.11 5.90 6.19
CA ALA A 35 -4.83 6.78 5.07
C ALA A 35 -3.85 7.87 5.51
N GLU A 36 -2.94 8.23 4.63
CA GLU A 36 -2.03 9.35 4.83
C GLU A 36 -2.76 10.66 4.47
N THR A 37 -2.64 11.68 5.33
CA THR A 37 -3.15 13.01 5.02
C THR A 37 -2.21 13.77 4.09
N LEU A 38 -2.65 14.93 3.59
CA LEU A 38 -1.83 15.77 2.72
C LEU A 38 -0.55 16.27 3.45
N GLU A 39 -0.59 16.33 4.78
CA GLU A 39 0.53 16.71 5.65
C GLU A 39 1.45 15.52 6.00
N GLY A 40 1.19 14.34 5.44
CA GLY A 40 1.98 13.13 5.69
C GLY A 40 1.64 12.39 6.98
N GLN A 41 0.55 12.78 7.66
CA GLN A 41 0.15 12.11 8.90
C GLN A 41 -0.66 10.84 8.59
N LEU A 42 -0.29 9.71 9.18
CA LEU A 42 -1.08 8.48 9.07
C LEU A 42 -2.31 8.56 9.97
N VAL A 43 -3.51 8.46 9.39
CA VAL A 43 -4.80 8.51 10.09
C VAL A 43 -5.55 7.19 9.90
N PRO A 44 -5.89 6.47 10.98
CA PRO A 44 -6.67 5.25 10.87
C PRO A 44 -8.13 5.55 10.51
N LEU A 45 -8.68 4.81 9.53
CA LEU A 45 -10.08 4.94 9.13
C LEU A 45 -11.05 4.34 10.15
N SER A 46 -10.55 3.57 11.12
CA SER A 46 -11.32 3.01 12.24
C SER A 46 -12.08 4.08 13.04
N LYS A 47 -11.60 5.32 13.04
CA LYS A 47 -12.28 6.45 13.70
C LYS A 47 -13.67 6.77 13.13
N TYR A 48 -13.96 6.33 11.90
CA TYR A 48 -15.25 6.54 11.23
C TYR A 48 -16.16 5.30 11.27
N ARG A 49 -15.81 4.27 12.05
CA ARG A 49 -16.58 3.03 12.14
C ARG A 49 -18.01 3.31 12.61
N GLY A 50 -18.98 2.78 11.86
CA GLY A 50 -20.41 3.00 12.11
C GLY A 50 -21.00 4.23 11.42
N MET A 51 -20.18 4.99 10.69
CA MET A 51 -20.64 6.10 9.84
C MET A 51 -20.70 5.66 8.37
N VAL A 52 -21.49 6.36 7.54
CA VAL A 52 -21.44 6.15 6.09
C VAL A 52 -20.26 6.94 5.53
N LEU A 53 -19.38 6.26 4.79
CA LEU A 53 -18.22 6.86 4.15
C LEU A 53 -18.44 7.00 2.64
N LEU A 54 -18.20 8.20 2.10
CA LEU A 54 -18.06 8.44 0.66
C LEU A 54 -16.58 8.67 0.33
N ILE A 55 -15.98 7.75 -0.41
CA ILE A 55 -14.59 7.83 -0.84
C ILE A 55 -14.56 8.37 -2.27
N VAL A 56 -13.86 9.49 -2.49
CA VAL A 56 -13.73 10.14 -3.79
C VAL A 56 -12.26 10.22 -4.16
N ASN A 57 -11.91 9.73 -5.34
CA ASN A 57 -10.59 9.96 -5.93
C ASN A 57 -10.60 11.34 -6.62
N VAL A 58 -9.77 12.27 -6.14
CA VAL A 58 -9.66 13.64 -6.67
C VAL A 58 -8.32 13.80 -7.37
N ALA A 59 -8.32 14.43 -8.54
CA ALA A 59 -7.11 14.85 -9.25
C ALA A 59 -7.21 16.36 -9.53
N THR A 60 -6.15 17.12 -9.22
CA THR A 60 -6.02 18.52 -9.62
C THR A 60 -5.35 18.60 -10.99
N PHE A 61 -5.72 19.61 -11.78
CA PHE A 61 -5.12 19.90 -13.08
C PHE A 61 -3.75 20.58 -12.95
#